data_AF-A0AAD7D931-F1
#
_entry.id   AF-A0AAD7D931-F1
#
_cell.length_a   1.000
_cell.length_b   1.000
_cell.length_c   1.000
_cell.angle_alpha   90.00
_cell.angle_beta   90.00
_cell.angle_gamma   90.00
#
_symmetry.space_group_name_H-M   'P 1'
#
loop_
_entity.id
_entity.type
_entity.pdbx_description
1 polymer ?
#
loop_
_entity_poly.entity_id
_entity_poly.type
_entity_poly.pdbx_seq_one_letter_code
_entity_poly.pdbx_strand_id
1 'polypeptide(L)' 'FYTTDADEAQASVANGYAIEDKFHMYIYPTQTCGSVPLYRSHSTLGTDHFYTIDATERDDSANTGWVYQEIAGYV' A
#
# COMPACT_ATOMS: atom_id res chain seq x y z
N PHE A 1 4.09 6.23 -4.82
CA PHE A 1 3.66 5.03 -4.06
C PHE A 1 3.02 4.04 -5.04
N TYR A 2 2.72 2.82 -4.61
CA TYR A 2 2.07 1.81 -5.44
C TYR A 2 0.61 1.64 -5.04
N THR A 3 -0.30 1.44 -5.99
CA THR A 3 -1.69 1.10 -5.70
C THR A 3 -2.21 0.15 -6.76
N THR A 4 -3.14 -0.71 -6.36
CA THR A 4 -3.92 -1.56 -7.26
C THR A 4 -5.23 -0.91 -7.68
N ASP A 5 -5.60 0.21 -7.05
CA ASP A 5 -6.79 0.99 -7.37
C ASP A 5 -6.48 1.98 -8.52
N ALA A 6 -7.13 1.77 -9.66
CA ALA A 6 -6.96 2.62 -10.84
C ALA A 6 -7.52 4.04 -10.62
N ASP A 7 -8.56 4.19 -9.81
CA ASP A 7 -9.14 5.50 -9.51
C ASP A 7 -8.23 6.29 -8.58
N GLU A 8 -7.62 5.64 -7.58
CA GLU A 8 -6.59 6.26 -6.72
C GLU A 8 -5.36 6.68 -7.54
N ALA A 9 -4.89 5.81 -8.45
CA ALA A 9 -3.78 6.13 -9.34
C ALA A 9 -4.10 7.36 -10.20
N GLN A 10 -5.30 7.41 -10.81
CA GLN A 10 -5.72 8.52 -11.64
C GLN A 10 -5.92 9.82 -10.84
N ALA A 11 -6.49 9.73 -9.64
CA ALA A 11 -6.65 10.87 -8.74
C ALA A 11 -5.29 11.43 -8.30
N SER A 12 -4.27 10.58 -8.15
CA SER A 12 -2.91 10.99 -7.79
C SER A 12 -2.25 11.83 -8.90
N VAL A 13 -2.61 11.62 -10.16
CA VAL A 13 -2.13 12.47 -11.28
C VAL A 13 -2.55 13.92 -11.10
N ALA A 14 -3.79 14.16 -10.63
CA ALA A 14 -4.25 15.52 -10.31
C ALA A 14 -3.48 16.16 -9.16
N ASN A 15 -2.85 15.36 -8.30
CA ASN A 15 -2.00 15.79 -7.20
C ASN A 15 -0.51 15.92 -7.58
N GLY A 16 -0.18 15.84 -8.88
CA GLY A 16 1.17 16.05 -9.40
C GLY A 16 2.04 14.79 -9.47
N TYR A 17 1.47 13.60 -9.23
CA TYR A 17 2.18 12.34 -9.45
C TYR A 17 2.19 11.98 -10.94
N ALA A 18 3.24 11.29 -11.37
CA ALA A 18 3.29 10.65 -12.69
C ALA A 18 3.09 9.14 -12.53
N ILE A 19 2.26 8.54 -13.39
CA ILE A 19 2.14 7.08 -13.47
C ILE A 19 3.39 6.56 -14.17
N GLU A 20 4.10 5.64 -13.53
CA GLU A 20 5.22 4.94 -14.15
C GLU A 20 4.70 3.83 -15.07
N ASP A 21 5.23 3.75 -16.30
CA ASP A 21 4.82 2.75 -17.30
C ASP A 21 5.44 1.36 -17.03
N LYS A 22 5.61 1.01 -15.76
CA LYS A 22 6.27 -0.20 -15.27
C LYS A 22 5.52 -0.80 -14.09
N PHE A 23 5.11 -2.06 -14.23
CA PHE A 23 4.65 -2.86 -13.11
C PHE A 23 5.88 -3.46 -12.41
N HIS A 24 6.08 -3.11 -11.14
CA HIS A 24 7.18 -3.68 -10.34
C HIS A 24 6.83 -5.03 -9.73
N MET A 25 5.55 -5.36 -9.58
CA MET A 25 5.08 -6.54 -8.87
C MET A 25 3.64 -6.92 -9.28
N TYR A 26 3.32 -8.21 -9.17
CA TYR A 26 1.96 -8.73 -9.21
C TYR A 26 1.57 -9.23 -7.82
N ILE A 27 0.35 -8.94 -7.38
CA ILE A 27 -0.24 -9.42 -6.12
C ILE A 27 -1.62 -10.00 -6.36
N TYR A 28 -2.06 -10.91 -5.51
CA TYR A 28 -3.42 -11.44 -5.56
C TYR A 28 -4.39 -10.44 -4.91
N PRO A 29 -5.56 -10.18 -5.52
CA PRO A 29 -6.56 -9.28 -4.95
C PRO A 29 -7.30 -9.90 -3.76
N THR A 30 -7.25 -11.23 -3.63
CA THR A 30 -7.92 -12.00 -2.58
C THR A 30 -6.96 -13.05 -2.03
N GLN A 31 -7.15 -13.42 -0.76
CA GLN A 31 -6.37 -14.46 -0.11
C GLN A 31 -6.42 -15.77 -0.90
N THR A 32 -5.26 -16.30 -1.27
CA THR A 32 -5.10 -17.64 -1.87
C THR A 32 -4.40 -18.57 -0.88
N CYS A 33 -4.42 -19.88 -1.17
CA CYS A 33 -3.76 -20.86 -0.31
C CYS A 33 -2.25 -20.60 -0.28
N GLY A 34 -1.71 -20.28 0.89
CA GLY A 34 -0.29 -20.04 1.09
C GLY A 34 0.18 -18.59 0.89
N SER A 35 -0.68 -17.68 0.42
CA SER A 35 -0.35 -16.26 0.38
C SER A 35 -0.42 -15.62 1.77
N VAL A 36 0.18 -14.46 1.93
CA VAL A 36 0.08 -13.63 3.16
C VAL A 36 -0.43 -12.23 2.81
N PRO A 37 -1.14 -11.55 3.71
CA PRO A 37 -1.61 -10.19 3.47
C PRO A 37 -0.45 -9.20 3.39
N LEU A 38 -0.50 -8.30 2.41
CA LEU A 38 0.35 -7.12 2.29
C LEU A 38 -0.41 -5.91 2.85
N TYR A 39 0.00 -5.42 4.00
CA TYR A 39 -0.60 -4.28 4.67
C TYR A 39 -0.09 -2.96 4.07
N ARG A 40 -1.00 -1.99 3.91
CA ARG A 40 -0.69 -0.62 3.50
C ARG A 40 -1.00 0.35 4.64
N SER A 41 -0.04 1.20 4.95
CA SER A 41 -0.18 2.31 5.88
C SER A 41 0.21 3.63 5.22
N HIS A 42 -0.45 4.72 5.61
CA HIS A 42 -0.18 6.08 5.12
C HIS A 42 0.46 6.94 6.20
N SER A 43 1.44 7.77 5.83
CA SER A 43 2.09 8.67 6.77
C SER A 43 1.19 9.85 7.13
N THR A 44 1.02 10.14 8.41
CA THR A 44 0.36 11.39 8.86
C THR A 44 1.27 12.60 8.79
N LEU A 45 2.57 12.38 8.63
CA LEU A 45 3.62 13.41 8.60
C LEU A 45 4.06 13.77 7.17
N GLY A 46 3.61 13.01 6.17
CA GLY A 46 3.97 13.16 4.77
C GLY A 46 2.89 12.57 3.85
N THR A 47 3.25 12.28 2.60
CA THR A 47 2.36 11.66 1.59
C THR A 47 2.78 10.25 1.19
N ASP A 48 3.75 9.69 1.93
CA ASP A 48 4.29 8.38 1.65
C ASP A 48 3.39 7.26 2.17
N HIS A 49 3.53 6.12 1.51
CA HIS A 49 2.90 4.87 1.91
C HIS A 49 3.98 3.85 2.26
N PHE A 50 3.68 3.07 3.28
CA PHE A 50 4.50 2.00 3.79
C PHE A 50 3.77 0.66 3.58
N TYR A 51 4.53 -0.37 3.18
CA TYR A 51 4.00 -1.70 2.86
C TYR A 51 4.77 -2.78 3.61
N THR A 52 4.08 -3.67 4.32
CA THR A 52 4.70 -4.79 5.02
C THR A 52 3.79 -6.01 5.07
N ILE A 53 4.39 -7.20 5.17
CA ILE A 53 3.68 -8.45 5.49
C ILE A 53 3.72 -8.77 6.99
N ASP A 54 4.55 -8.05 7.77
CA ASP A 54 4.67 -8.26 9.21
C ASP A 54 3.58 -7.46 9.93
N ALA A 55 2.66 -8.18 10.58
CA ALA A 55 1.59 -7.57 11.36
C ALA A 55 2.12 -6.77 12.57
N THR A 56 3.25 -7.17 13.14
CA THR A 56 3.89 -6.47 14.26
C THR A 56 4.42 -5.13 13.80
N GLU A 57 5.10 -5.10 12.65
CA GLU A 57 5.62 -3.86 12.07
C GLU A 57 4.48 -2.90 11.69
N ARG A 58 3.38 -3.43 11.13
CA ARG A 58 2.16 -2.64 10.90
C ARG A 58 1.66 -2.01 12.20
N ASP A 59 1.52 -2.79 13.26
CA ASP A 59 0.96 -2.32 14.54
C ASP A 59 1.89 -1.33 15.24
N ASP A 60 3.21 -1.57 15.20
CA ASP A 60 4.22 -0.68 15.77
C ASP A 60 4.33 0.65 15.00
N SER A 61 4.10 0.62 13.68
CA SER A 61 4.10 1.83 12.84
C SER A 61 3.06 2.86 13.27
N ALA A 62 1.97 2.43 13.91
CA ALA A 62 0.93 3.32 14.47
C ALA A 62 1.49 4.31 15.49
N ASN A 63 2.52 3.91 16.24
CA ASN A 63 3.16 4.76 17.25
C ASN A 63 4.14 5.78 16.65
N THR A 64 4.47 5.67 15.37
CA THR A 64 5.49 6.49 14.69
C THR A 64 4.90 7.38 13.60
N GLY A 65 3.58 7.58 13.62
CA GLY A 65 2.89 8.51 12.72
C GLY A 65 2.38 7.87 11.43
N TRP A 66 2.32 6.54 11.34
CA TRP A 66 1.66 5.83 10.25
C TRP A 66 0.25 5.41 10.64
N VAL A 67 -0.68 5.46 9.69
CA VAL A 67 -2.06 4.99 9.90
C VAL A 67 -2.31 3.84 8.95
N TYR A 68 -2.62 2.67 9.52
CA TYR A 68 -3.06 1.52 8.75
C TYR A 68 -4.32 1.86 7.96
N GLN A 69 -4.30 1.58 6.66
CA GLN A 69 -5.44 1.80 5.77
C GLN A 69 -6.15 0.49 5.48
N GLU A 70 -5.44 -0.48 4.90
CA GLU A 70 -6.04 -1.70 4.37
C GLU A 70 -5.01 -2.79 4.05
N ILE A 71 -5.53 -3.94 3.60
CA ILE A 71 -4.75 -4.96 2.91
C ILE A 71 -4.71 -4.58 1.42
N ALA A 72 -3.55 -4.14 0.92
CA ALA A 72 -3.39 -3.77 -0.49
C ALA A 72 -3.49 -4.97 -1.45
N GLY A 73 -3.22 -6.17 -0.93
CA GLY A 73 -3.39 -7.44 -1.62
C GLY A 73 -2.67 -8.57 -0.87
N TYR A 74 -2.40 -9.66 -1.57
CA TYR A 74 -1.77 -10.84 -1.01
C TYR A 74 -0.59 -11.30 -1.86
N VAL A 75 0.48 -11.75 -1.20
CA VAL A 75 1.76 -12.15 -1.82
C VAL A 75 2.13 -13.58 -1.50
#